data_AF-A0A534B7I5-F1
#
_entry.id   AF-A0A534B7I5-F1
#
_cell.length_a   1.000
_cell.length_b   1.000
_cell.length_c   1.000
_cell.angle_alpha   90.00
_cell.angle_beta   90.00
_cell.angle_gamma   90.00
#
_symmetry.space_group_name_H-M   'P 1'
#
loop_
_entity.id
_entity.type
_entity.pdbx_description
1 polymer ?
#
loop_
_entity_poly.entity_id
_entity_poly.type
_entity_poly.pdbx_seq_one_letter_code
_entity_poly.pdbx_strand_id
1 'polypeptide(L)'
;MSQTTSSALVTFKVNNNPTFTVEMAATQLFPAPQSAATGTASVTVKLATGAVSGKVNLTGIVSTAVTINEGFAGAAGPGLIALARNGATAGEWDVPAGSLLTTDQVNALLQGKLYVKAASAANPNGEIRGQIAPANISVIFADLSGAQEVPAVGGAAAGVAATTVDAQANTVSVHVHATGVDDATAAEVDNGAAGSTGTRLVALTQDAVQAGHWSTELAAITATDVDNFKANKWYVNVATPAQVHGAIRGQVDFATTAPPPAPTLTQLKTSAFSVCSGCHTGGGASLPSSMDLHPAQIFASIVGVASVEQPALKRVAPGDAANSYVVQKLEGAATITGARMPFGGPYLDQATIDQVKAWINAGAQNN
;
A
#
# COMPACT_ATOMS: atom_id res chain seq x y z
N MET A 1 31.34 -41.63 16.98
CA MET A 1 31.77 -40.53 16.09
C MET A 1 30.87 -39.35 16.38
N SER A 2 31.41 -38.29 16.97
CA SER A 2 30.65 -37.05 17.22
C SER A 2 30.84 -36.13 16.03
N GLN A 3 29.76 -35.73 15.38
CA GLN A 3 29.80 -34.71 14.32
C GLN A 3 29.26 -33.41 14.89
N THR A 4 30.00 -32.33 14.64
CA THR A 4 29.62 -30.96 14.98
C THR A 4 29.56 -30.15 13.69
N THR A 5 28.47 -29.41 13.49
CA THR A 5 28.30 -28.48 12.36
C THR A 5 28.09 -27.09 12.93
N SER A 6 28.56 -26.06 12.23
CA SER A 6 28.31 -24.66 12.54
C SER A 6 27.74 -23.98 11.29
N SER A 7 26.61 -23.29 11.43
CA SER A 7 25.99 -22.52 10.35
C SER A 7 26.59 -21.11 10.30
N ALA A 8 26.65 -20.52 9.10
CA ALA A 8 26.97 -19.10 8.97
C ALA A 8 25.94 -18.23 9.70
N LEU A 9 26.39 -17.11 10.27
CA LEU A 9 25.51 -16.10 10.86
C LEU A 9 24.56 -15.55 9.79
N VAL A 10 23.26 -15.77 9.98
CA VAL A 10 22.21 -15.11 9.19
C VAL A 10 21.83 -13.82 9.91
N THR A 11 22.14 -12.67 9.30
CA THR A 11 21.71 -11.37 9.81
C THR A 11 20.37 -10.98 9.19
N PHE A 12 19.32 -10.97 10.00
CA PHE A 12 18.03 -10.40 9.61
C PHE A 12 18.03 -8.90 9.93
N LYS A 13 17.76 -8.06 8.93
CA LYS A 13 17.42 -6.65 9.18
C LYS A 13 15.94 -6.60 9.58
N VAL A 14 15.67 -6.53 10.87
CA VAL A 14 14.33 -6.25 11.38
C VAL A 14 14.17 -4.73 11.44
N ASN A 15 13.22 -4.17 10.69
CA ASN A 15 12.82 -2.78 10.92
C ASN A 15 12.05 -2.71 12.24
N ASN A 16 12.75 -2.43 13.32
CA ASN A 16 12.15 -2.41 14.65
C ASN A 16 11.36 -1.12 14.92
N ASN A 17 11.51 -0.09 14.07
CA ASN A 17 10.91 1.22 14.25
C ASN A 17 10.23 1.72 12.95
N PRO A 18 9.27 0.98 12.38
CA PRO A 18 8.56 1.44 11.19
C PRO A 18 7.85 2.76 11.43
N THR A 19 7.89 3.63 10.42
CA THR A 19 7.09 4.84 10.32
C THR A 19 5.98 4.63 9.31
N PHE A 20 4.75 4.88 9.73
CA PHE A 20 3.54 4.78 8.93
C PHE A 20 3.09 6.17 8.54
N THR A 21 2.85 6.37 7.24
CA THR A 21 2.22 7.59 6.73
C THR A 21 0.75 7.29 6.45
N VAL A 22 -0.13 8.19 6.84
CA VAL A 22 -1.57 7.97 6.80
C VAL A 22 -2.26 9.22 6.25
N GLU A 23 -3.11 9.03 5.26
CA GLU A 23 -4.03 10.07 4.80
C GLU A 23 -5.38 9.91 5.49
N MET A 24 -5.93 11.04 5.93
CA MET A 24 -7.18 11.11 6.67
C MET A 24 -8.23 11.87 5.86
N ALA A 25 -9.40 11.28 5.70
CA ALA A 25 -10.53 11.86 4.98
C ALA A 25 -11.86 11.51 5.65
N ALA A 26 -12.90 12.29 5.34
CA ALA A 26 -14.25 12.05 5.86
C ALA A 26 -14.89 10.79 5.25
N THR A 27 -14.52 10.44 4.02
CA THR A 27 -14.99 9.25 3.29
C THR A 27 -14.54 7.92 3.92
N GLN A 28 -13.59 7.95 4.86
CA GLN A 28 -13.17 6.77 5.61
C GLN A 28 -13.98 6.55 6.91
N LEU A 29 -14.97 7.41 7.21
CA LEU A 29 -15.91 7.27 8.32
C LEU A 29 -17.30 6.87 7.81
N PHE A 30 -18.06 6.17 8.65
CA PHE A 30 -19.40 5.70 8.31
C PHE A 30 -20.39 5.97 9.46
N PRO A 31 -21.52 6.66 9.18
CA PRO A 31 -21.81 7.42 7.96
C PRO A 31 -20.77 8.52 7.72
N ALA A 32 -20.46 8.81 6.44
CA ALA A 32 -19.44 9.79 6.09
C ALA A 32 -19.91 11.22 6.42
N PRO A 33 -19.20 11.97 7.29
CA PRO A 33 -19.50 13.37 7.53
C PRO A 33 -19.36 14.19 6.25
N GLN A 34 -20.20 15.22 6.10
CA GLN A 34 -20.02 16.22 5.05
C GLN A 34 -18.91 17.18 5.48
N SER A 35 -17.67 16.88 5.11
CA SER A 35 -16.50 17.71 5.41
C SER A 35 -15.49 17.69 4.27
N ALA A 36 -14.90 18.84 3.99
CA ALA A 36 -13.75 19.00 3.11
C ALA A 36 -12.41 18.98 3.88
N ALA A 37 -12.44 18.70 5.18
CA ALA A 37 -11.25 18.59 5.98
C ALA A 37 -10.36 17.44 5.50
N THR A 38 -9.05 17.64 5.63
CA THR A 38 -8.04 16.63 5.32
C THR A 38 -7.04 16.54 6.46
N GLY A 39 -6.33 15.42 6.54
CA GLY A 39 -5.22 15.28 7.46
C GLY A 39 -4.17 14.30 6.97
N THR A 40 -2.96 14.46 7.47
CA THR A 40 -1.86 13.51 7.29
C THR A 40 -1.28 13.15 8.64
N ALA A 41 -1.04 11.87 8.91
CA ALA A 41 -0.32 11.41 10.08
C ALA A 41 1.01 10.76 9.70
N SER A 42 2.01 10.93 10.56
CA SER A 42 3.25 10.17 10.55
C SER A 42 3.44 9.57 11.92
N VAL A 43 3.28 8.25 12.05
CA VAL A 43 3.35 7.51 13.32
C VAL A 43 4.51 6.53 13.26
N THR A 44 5.43 6.59 14.21
CA THR A 44 6.53 5.64 14.36
C THR A 44 6.31 4.78 15.59
N VAL A 45 6.37 3.47 15.42
CA VAL A 45 6.18 2.51 16.52
C VAL A 45 7.41 1.64 16.66
N LYS A 46 7.99 1.59 17.85
CA LYS A 46 9.04 0.63 18.18
C LYS A 46 8.41 -0.72 18.50
N LEU A 47 8.42 -1.65 17.55
CA LEU A 47 7.67 -2.92 17.61
C LEU A 47 8.05 -3.76 18.84
N ALA A 48 9.32 -3.76 19.24
CA ALA A 48 9.77 -4.51 20.41
C ALA A 48 9.26 -3.98 21.77
N THR A 49 8.89 -2.70 21.87
CA THR A 49 8.51 -2.08 23.15
C THR A 49 7.15 -1.39 23.11
N GLY A 50 6.50 -1.32 21.95
CA GLY A 50 5.27 -0.57 21.73
C GLY A 50 5.42 0.95 21.84
N ALA A 51 6.62 1.51 21.94
CA ALA A 51 6.81 2.96 22.11
C ALA A 51 6.37 3.69 20.84
N VAL A 52 5.49 4.67 21.00
CA VAL A 52 4.90 5.43 19.89
C VAL A 52 5.39 6.87 19.92
N SER A 53 5.75 7.37 18.76
CA SER A 53 5.99 8.80 18.52
C SER A 53 5.37 9.17 17.18
N GLY A 54 5.13 10.45 16.94
CA GLY A 54 4.55 10.88 15.68
C GLY A 54 3.73 12.14 15.82
N LYS A 55 3.12 12.52 14.70
CA LYS A 55 2.30 13.71 14.61
C LYS A 55 1.22 13.59 13.54
N VAL A 56 0.23 14.46 13.65
CA VAL A 56 -0.90 14.60 12.74
C VAL A 56 -1.02 16.07 12.36
N ASN A 57 -1.09 16.35 11.05
CA ASN A 57 -1.36 17.68 10.52
C ASN A 57 -2.77 17.70 9.94
N LEU A 58 -3.56 18.69 10.32
CA LEU A 58 -4.96 18.83 9.91
C LEU A 58 -5.18 20.13 9.16
N THR A 59 -5.99 20.09 8.10
CA THR A 59 -6.40 21.26 7.31
C THR A 59 -7.93 21.29 7.22
N GLY A 60 -8.52 22.48 7.31
CA GLY A 60 -9.97 22.67 7.13
C GLY A 60 -10.84 22.24 8.32
N ILE A 61 -10.27 21.94 9.48
CA ILE A 61 -10.99 21.50 10.69
C ILE A 61 -10.48 22.20 11.94
N VAL A 62 -11.41 22.63 12.80
CA VAL A 62 -11.12 22.96 14.21
C VAL A 62 -11.34 21.70 15.03
N SER A 63 -10.32 20.84 15.06
CA SER A 63 -10.42 19.56 15.76
C SER A 63 -10.60 19.80 17.26
N THR A 64 -11.47 19.04 17.93
CA THR A 64 -11.67 19.01 19.39
C THR A 64 -10.82 17.92 20.05
N ALA A 65 -10.55 16.82 19.33
CA ALA A 65 -9.72 15.72 19.77
C ALA A 65 -9.09 15.00 18.57
N VAL A 66 -7.87 14.52 18.73
CA VAL A 66 -7.21 13.60 17.79
C VAL A 66 -6.75 12.38 18.56
N THR A 67 -7.09 11.18 18.08
CA THR A 67 -6.78 9.93 18.76
C THR A 67 -6.27 8.87 17.79
N ILE A 68 -5.38 8.00 18.26
CA ILE A 68 -5.12 6.68 17.69
C ILE A 68 -6.06 5.71 18.38
N ASN A 69 -6.75 4.86 17.61
CA ASN A 69 -7.78 3.96 18.08
C ASN A 69 -7.57 2.57 17.46
N GLU A 70 -8.22 1.57 18.04
CA GLU A 70 -8.23 0.20 17.52
C GLU A 70 -9.52 -0.09 16.75
N GLY A 71 -9.39 -0.61 15.53
CA GLY A 71 -10.48 -1.01 14.62
C GLY A 71 -10.00 -1.10 13.18
N PHE A 72 -10.49 -2.09 12.43
CA PHE A 72 -10.29 -2.17 10.98
C PHE A 72 -10.98 -1.01 10.26
N ALA A 73 -10.64 -0.82 8.98
CA ALA A 73 -11.35 0.13 8.13
C ALA A 73 -12.85 -0.22 8.10
N GLY A 74 -13.70 0.78 8.31
CA GLY A 74 -15.14 0.57 8.45
C GLY A 74 -15.63 0.16 9.85
N ALA A 75 -14.74 -0.01 10.84
CA ALA A 75 -15.11 -0.27 12.22
C ALA A 75 -14.71 0.89 13.15
N ALA A 76 -15.57 1.15 14.14
CA ALA A 76 -15.24 1.96 15.30
C ALA A 76 -14.75 1.06 16.44
N GLY A 77 -13.94 1.62 17.34
CA GLY A 77 -13.40 0.88 18.48
C GLY A 77 -12.67 1.81 19.46
N PRO A 78 -12.05 1.24 20.51
CA PRO A 78 -11.56 2.01 21.64
C PRO A 78 -10.40 2.94 21.26
N GLY A 79 -10.37 4.11 21.91
CA GLY A 79 -9.24 5.03 21.83
C GLY A 79 -8.05 4.50 22.63
N LEU A 80 -6.88 4.46 22.00
CA LEU A 80 -5.65 3.96 22.60
C LEU A 80 -4.75 5.10 23.09
N ILE A 81 -4.53 6.09 22.23
CA ILE A 81 -3.66 7.23 22.51
C ILE A 81 -4.40 8.51 22.12
N ALA A 82 -4.54 9.44 23.07
CA ALA A 82 -4.97 10.80 22.78
C ALA A 82 -3.77 11.67 22.44
N LEU A 83 -3.83 12.37 21.31
CA LEU A 83 -2.78 13.29 20.89
C LEU A 83 -2.94 14.65 21.57
N ALA A 84 -1.83 15.34 21.77
CA ALA A 84 -1.79 16.69 22.32
C ALA A 84 -1.70 17.72 21.18
N ARG A 85 -2.41 18.85 21.30
CA ARG A 85 -2.23 19.96 20.35
C ARG A 85 -0.80 20.48 20.44
N ASN A 86 -0.21 20.74 19.28
CA ASN A 86 1.04 21.49 19.20
C ASN A 86 0.73 22.99 19.39
N GLY A 87 1.31 23.61 20.42
CA GLY A 87 1.08 25.04 20.69
C GLY A 87 1.83 25.99 19.76
N ALA A 88 2.81 25.50 19.00
CA ALA A 88 3.64 26.30 18.10
C ALA A 88 3.12 26.28 16.65
N THR A 89 2.50 25.17 16.23
CA THR A 89 2.03 24.96 14.85
C THR A 89 0.53 24.70 14.83
N ALA A 90 -0.25 25.64 14.29
CA ALA A 90 -1.69 25.48 14.16
C ALA A 90 -2.04 24.26 13.28
N GLY A 91 -2.98 23.44 13.75
CA GLY A 91 -3.43 22.23 13.05
C GLY A 91 -2.52 21.01 13.25
N GLU A 92 -1.36 21.15 13.89
CA GLU A 92 -0.48 20.03 14.25
C GLU A 92 -0.86 19.47 15.64
N TRP A 93 -0.84 18.14 15.75
CA TRP A 93 -1.07 17.38 16.97
C TRP A 93 0.03 16.34 17.12
N ASP A 94 0.60 16.22 18.31
CA ASP A 94 1.72 15.34 18.61
C ASP A 94 1.28 14.15 19.45
N VAL A 95 1.88 12.99 19.19
CA VAL A 95 1.82 11.84 20.11
C VAL A 95 2.57 12.22 21.38
N PRO A 96 1.93 12.19 22.58
CA PRO A 96 2.59 12.57 23.82
C PRO A 96 3.81 11.69 24.10
N ALA A 97 4.87 12.30 24.65
CA ALA A 97 6.07 11.58 25.04
C ALA A 97 5.74 10.46 26.04
N GLY A 98 6.31 9.28 25.82
CA GLY A 98 6.06 8.10 26.67
C GLY A 98 4.79 7.31 26.32
N SER A 99 4.09 7.65 25.25
CA SER A 99 2.97 6.84 24.74
C SER A 99 3.42 5.43 24.37
N LEU A 100 2.65 4.44 24.79
CA LEU A 100 2.96 3.01 24.63
C LEU A 100 1.72 2.26 24.14
N LEU A 101 1.94 1.36 23.18
CA LEU A 101 1.03 0.28 22.84
C LEU A 101 1.40 -0.97 23.64
N THR A 102 0.40 -1.76 24.03
CA THR A 102 0.62 -3.11 24.54
C THR A 102 1.08 -4.04 23.42
N THR A 103 1.60 -5.22 23.77
CA THR A 103 1.96 -6.24 22.78
C THR A 103 0.79 -6.62 21.88
N ASP A 104 -0.41 -6.76 22.43
CA ASP A 104 -1.61 -7.08 21.65
C ASP A 104 -1.99 -5.95 20.70
N GLN A 105 -1.81 -4.70 21.10
CA GLN A 105 -2.04 -3.53 20.24
C GLN A 105 -0.97 -3.38 19.16
N VAL A 106 0.27 -3.80 19.41
CA VAL A 106 1.30 -3.92 18.36
C VAL A 106 0.92 -5.01 17.35
N ASN A 107 0.37 -6.14 17.81
CA ASN A 107 -0.15 -7.16 16.90
C ASN A 107 -1.33 -6.63 16.08
N ALA A 108 -2.24 -5.87 16.71
CA ALA A 108 -3.35 -5.20 16.03
C ALA A 108 -2.83 -4.20 14.97
N LEU A 109 -1.78 -3.43 15.27
CA LEU A 109 -1.12 -2.54 14.30
C LEU A 109 -0.56 -3.33 13.10
N LEU A 110 0.12 -4.45 13.35
CA LEU A 110 0.69 -5.28 12.29
C LEU A 110 -0.37 -5.96 11.42
N GLN A 111 -1.58 -6.14 11.95
CA GLN A 111 -2.77 -6.55 11.19
C GLN A 111 -3.49 -5.38 10.51
N GLY A 112 -2.99 -4.14 10.63
CA GLY A 112 -3.62 -2.96 10.06
C GLY A 112 -4.91 -2.56 10.78
N LYS A 113 -5.09 -2.99 12.04
CA LYS A 113 -6.27 -2.74 12.89
C LYS A 113 -6.15 -1.47 13.75
N LEU A 114 -5.24 -0.55 13.45
CA LEU A 114 -5.19 0.76 14.11
C LEU A 114 -5.55 1.89 13.15
N TYR A 115 -6.15 2.96 13.65
CA TYR A 115 -6.48 4.14 12.84
C TYR A 115 -6.34 5.44 13.63
N VAL A 116 -6.03 6.52 12.91
CA VAL A 116 -6.07 7.88 13.44
C VAL A 116 -7.43 8.49 13.12
N LYS A 117 -7.99 9.24 14.07
CA LYS A 117 -9.25 9.98 13.90
C LYS A 117 -9.14 11.38 14.48
N ALA A 118 -9.69 12.38 13.79
CA ALA A 118 -9.91 13.71 14.33
C ALA A 118 -11.41 13.97 14.44
N ALA A 119 -11.85 14.50 15.58
CA ALA A 119 -13.23 14.89 15.85
C ALA A 119 -13.35 16.42 15.89
N SER A 120 -14.56 16.94 15.70
CA SER A 120 -14.87 18.36 15.88
C SER A 120 -16.13 18.54 16.72
N ALA A 121 -16.52 19.80 16.98
CA ALA A 121 -17.78 20.09 17.64
C ALA A 121 -19.00 19.65 16.82
N ALA A 122 -18.93 19.75 15.49
CA ALA A 122 -20.01 19.32 14.60
C ALA A 122 -20.06 17.79 14.44
N ASN A 123 -18.90 17.14 14.49
CA ASN A 123 -18.76 15.69 14.32
C ASN A 123 -17.99 15.08 15.51
N PRO A 124 -18.63 14.95 16.69
CA PRO A 124 -17.95 14.49 17.91
C PRO A 124 -17.52 13.02 17.84
N ASN A 125 -18.19 12.21 17.02
CA ASN A 125 -17.82 10.82 16.78
C ASN A 125 -16.67 10.65 15.77
N GLY A 126 -16.23 11.74 15.14
CA GLY A 126 -15.19 11.78 14.12
C GLY A 126 -15.62 12.61 12.92
N GLU A 127 -14.74 13.49 12.45
CA GLU A 127 -14.90 14.24 11.20
C GLU A 127 -14.08 13.64 10.06
N ILE A 128 -12.85 13.19 10.36
CA ILE A 128 -11.96 12.53 9.40
C ILE A 128 -11.20 11.38 10.07
N ARG A 129 -10.89 10.34 9.28
CA ARG A 129 -10.21 9.12 9.71
C ARG A 129 -9.19 8.65 8.68
N GLY A 130 -8.13 8.00 9.14
CA GLY A 130 -7.13 7.33 8.31
C GLY A 130 -6.67 6.02 8.93
N GLN A 131 -6.66 4.93 8.16
CA GLN A 131 -6.13 3.63 8.62
C GLN A 131 -4.60 3.65 8.72
N ILE A 132 -4.04 3.13 9.81
CA ILE A 132 -2.60 2.89 9.94
C ILE A 132 -2.33 1.48 9.40
N ALA A 133 -1.80 1.40 8.18
CA ALA A 133 -1.55 0.14 7.49
C ALA A 133 -0.04 -0.08 7.23
N PRO A 134 0.52 -1.23 7.61
CA PRO A 134 1.81 -1.72 7.12
C PRO A 134 1.85 -1.91 5.60
N ALA A 135 3.04 -1.96 5.02
CA ALA A 135 3.22 -2.04 3.56
C ALA A 135 2.65 -3.33 2.91
N ASN A 136 2.51 -4.42 3.66
CA ASN A 136 1.88 -5.66 3.20
C ASN A 136 0.35 -5.62 3.25
N ILE A 137 -0.24 -4.56 3.81
CA ILE A 137 -1.68 -4.43 4.02
C ILE A 137 -2.27 -3.42 3.06
N SER A 138 -3.32 -3.86 2.36
CA SER A 138 -4.10 -3.03 1.44
C SER A 138 -5.44 -2.69 2.08
N VAL A 139 -5.81 -1.41 2.07
CA VAL A 139 -7.09 -0.92 2.58
C VAL A 139 -7.85 -0.27 1.43
N ILE A 140 -8.93 -0.89 0.99
CA ILE A 140 -9.72 -0.50 -0.18
C ILE A 140 -11.12 -0.12 0.27
N PHE A 141 -11.62 1.01 -0.23
CA PHE A 141 -13.00 1.43 -0.05
C PHE A 141 -13.72 1.33 -1.40
N ALA A 142 -14.86 0.65 -1.42
CA ALA A 142 -15.69 0.47 -2.61
C ALA A 142 -17.10 0.97 -2.33
N ASP A 143 -17.60 1.86 -3.19
CA ASP A 143 -19.00 2.28 -3.15
C ASP A 143 -19.89 1.16 -3.71
N LEU A 144 -20.96 0.82 -2.99
CA LEU A 144 -21.95 -0.18 -3.40
C LEU A 144 -23.18 0.50 -3.99
N SER A 145 -23.66 -0.03 -5.10
CA SER A 145 -24.90 0.42 -5.74
C SER A 145 -25.56 -0.69 -6.55
N GLY A 146 -26.88 -0.62 -6.73
CA GLY A 146 -27.60 -1.56 -7.60
C GLY A 146 -27.19 -1.44 -9.08
N ALA A 147 -26.67 -0.28 -9.50
CA ALA A 147 -26.17 -0.08 -10.86
C ALA A 147 -24.95 -0.95 -11.22
N GLN A 148 -24.22 -1.42 -10.21
CA GLN A 148 -23.07 -2.30 -10.40
C GLN A 148 -23.45 -3.79 -10.43
N GLU A 149 -24.70 -4.14 -10.13
CA GLU A 149 -25.19 -5.52 -10.20
C GLU A 149 -25.17 -6.07 -11.64
N VAL A 150 -25.15 -7.40 -11.74
CA VAL A 150 -25.20 -8.09 -13.04
C VAL A 150 -26.30 -9.16 -13.01
N PRO A 151 -27.49 -8.88 -13.58
CA PRO A 151 -27.92 -7.62 -14.22
C PRO A 151 -28.14 -6.46 -13.22
N ALA A 152 -28.08 -5.22 -13.72
CA ALA A 152 -28.24 -4.02 -12.89
C ALA A 152 -29.62 -3.95 -12.21
N VAL A 153 -29.63 -3.57 -10.93
CA VAL A 153 -30.81 -3.41 -10.10
C VAL A 153 -31.08 -1.91 -9.90
N GLY A 154 -32.33 -1.49 -10.18
CA GLY A 154 -32.76 -0.13 -9.91
C GLY A 154 -33.10 0.09 -8.43
N GLY A 155 -32.89 1.31 -7.93
CA GLY A 155 -33.22 1.68 -6.55
C GLY A 155 -32.31 2.76 -6.02
N ALA A 156 -32.59 3.22 -4.80
CA ALA A 156 -31.77 4.20 -4.07
C ALA A 156 -30.87 3.56 -3.00
N ALA A 157 -30.86 2.23 -2.91
CA ALA A 157 -29.98 1.50 -2.01
C ALA A 157 -28.52 1.78 -2.37
N ALA A 158 -27.71 1.99 -1.34
CA ALA A 158 -26.29 2.32 -1.47
C ALA A 158 -25.51 1.77 -0.28
N GLY A 159 -24.19 1.73 -0.41
CA GLY A 159 -23.33 1.40 0.72
C GLY A 159 -21.88 1.69 0.44
N VAL A 160 -21.02 1.40 1.42
CA VAL A 160 -19.56 1.37 1.25
C VAL A 160 -19.02 0.11 1.90
N ALA A 161 -18.10 -0.56 1.21
CA ALA A 161 -17.32 -1.68 1.73
C ALA A 161 -15.89 -1.21 1.98
N ALA A 162 -15.42 -1.35 3.22
CA ALA A 162 -14.04 -1.18 3.60
C ALA A 162 -13.38 -2.56 3.73
N THR A 163 -12.42 -2.86 2.85
CA THR A 163 -11.73 -4.15 2.76
C THR A 163 -10.28 -3.97 3.17
N THR A 164 -9.83 -4.69 4.19
CA THR A 164 -8.43 -4.78 4.63
C THR A 164 -7.88 -6.15 4.26
N VAL A 165 -6.86 -6.21 3.41
CA VAL A 165 -6.22 -7.46 2.96
C VAL A 165 -4.79 -7.49 3.44
N ASP A 166 -4.41 -8.53 4.18
CA ASP A 166 -3.01 -8.85 4.48
C ASP A 166 -2.54 -9.96 3.54
N ALA A 167 -1.76 -9.57 2.53
CA ALA A 167 -1.25 -10.48 1.51
C ALA A 167 -0.13 -11.41 2.03
N GLN A 168 0.44 -11.11 3.19
CA GLN A 168 1.47 -11.95 3.82
C GLN A 168 0.83 -12.99 4.73
N ALA A 169 -0.14 -12.58 5.54
CA ALA A 169 -0.87 -13.47 6.43
C ALA A 169 -1.98 -14.28 5.71
N ASN A 170 -2.32 -13.90 4.47
CA ASN A 170 -3.48 -14.40 3.73
C ASN A 170 -4.77 -14.29 4.55
N THR A 171 -5.08 -13.07 4.98
CA THR A 171 -6.32 -12.75 5.69
C THR A 171 -7.04 -11.56 5.06
N VAL A 172 -8.36 -11.55 5.21
CA VAL A 172 -9.22 -10.43 4.83
C VAL A 172 -10.14 -10.03 5.99
N SER A 173 -10.27 -8.73 6.22
CA SER A 173 -11.32 -8.14 7.05
C SER A 173 -12.17 -7.22 6.17
N VAL A 174 -13.49 -7.34 6.24
CA VAL A 174 -14.42 -6.51 5.46
C VAL A 174 -15.49 -5.96 6.38
N HIS A 175 -15.75 -4.66 6.27
CA HIS A 175 -16.91 -4.00 6.89
C HIS A 175 -17.73 -3.31 5.82
N VAL A 176 -19.03 -3.58 5.78
CA VAL A 176 -20.00 -2.96 4.89
C VAL A 176 -20.91 -2.08 5.71
N HIS A 177 -21.15 -0.85 5.25
CA HIS A 177 -22.21 0.03 5.75
C HIS A 177 -23.16 0.32 4.61
N ALA A 178 -24.38 -0.22 4.67
CA ALA A 178 -25.40 -0.10 3.65
C ALA A 178 -26.64 0.65 4.16
N THR A 179 -27.35 1.31 3.24
CA THR A 179 -28.62 2.00 3.48
C THR A 179 -29.63 1.61 2.40
N GLY A 180 -30.92 1.62 2.75
CA GLY A 180 -32.00 1.25 1.82
C GLY A 180 -32.12 -0.26 1.56
N VAL A 181 -31.49 -1.08 2.40
CA VAL A 181 -31.53 -2.56 2.39
C VAL A 181 -31.79 -3.10 3.80
N ASP A 182 -32.73 -2.49 4.52
CA ASP A 182 -33.01 -2.79 5.94
C ASP A 182 -33.51 -4.24 6.14
N ASP A 183 -33.99 -4.89 5.09
CA ASP A 183 -34.40 -6.29 5.05
C ASP A 183 -33.32 -7.23 4.50
N ALA A 184 -32.07 -6.76 4.33
CA ALA A 184 -30.95 -7.57 3.84
C ALA A 184 -30.79 -8.86 4.65
N THR A 185 -30.55 -9.97 3.95
CA THR A 185 -30.41 -11.30 4.53
C THR A 185 -29.01 -11.88 4.39
N ALA A 186 -28.18 -11.30 3.54
CA ALA A 186 -26.79 -11.70 3.36
C ALA A 186 -25.92 -10.54 2.87
N ALA A 187 -24.65 -10.56 3.27
CA ALA A 187 -23.58 -9.83 2.62
C ALA A 187 -22.38 -10.76 2.45
N GLU A 188 -21.67 -10.64 1.34
CA GLU A 188 -20.56 -11.52 0.99
C GLU A 188 -19.51 -10.85 0.12
N VAL A 189 -18.30 -11.40 0.15
CA VAL A 189 -17.24 -11.14 -0.83
C VAL A 189 -17.24 -12.29 -1.82
N ASP A 190 -17.23 -11.97 -3.10
CA ASP A 190 -17.23 -12.93 -4.21
C ASP A 190 -16.05 -12.71 -5.14
N ASN A 191 -15.70 -13.74 -5.90
CA ASN A 191 -14.62 -13.72 -6.89
C ASN A 191 -15.15 -13.56 -8.32
N GLY A 192 -15.38 -12.32 -8.76
CA GLY A 192 -15.68 -11.94 -10.14
C GLY A 192 -15.13 -10.55 -10.52
N ALA A 193 -14.63 -10.41 -11.74
CA ALA A 193 -14.25 -9.10 -12.28
C ALA A 193 -15.48 -8.20 -12.48
N ALA A 194 -15.26 -6.89 -12.62
CA ALA A 194 -16.30 -5.93 -12.96
C ALA A 194 -17.12 -6.42 -14.19
N GLY A 195 -18.45 -6.41 -14.06
CA GLY A 195 -19.36 -6.90 -15.11
C GLY A 195 -19.54 -8.42 -15.19
N SER A 196 -18.92 -9.20 -14.30
CA SER A 196 -19.14 -10.65 -14.16
C SER A 196 -19.59 -11.02 -12.74
N THR A 197 -20.29 -12.14 -12.60
CA THR A 197 -20.59 -12.77 -11.29
C THR A 197 -19.57 -13.85 -10.97
N GLY A 198 -19.43 -14.18 -9.68
CA GLY A 198 -18.36 -15.01 -9.15
C GLY A 198 -18.82 -16.06 -8.14
N THR A 199 -17.89 -16.91 -7.71
CA THR A 199 -18.10 -17.80 -6.57
C THR A 199 -17.87 -17.05 -5.27
N ARG A 200 -18.64 -17.38 -4.23
CA ARG A 200 -18.45 -16.85 -2.88
C ARG A 200 -17.08 -17.15 -2.32
N LEU A 201 -16.37 -16.10 -1.91
CA LEU A 201 -15.10 -16.17 -1.17
C LEU A 201 -15.36 -16.20 0.33
N VAL A 202 -16.13 -15.24 0.85
CA VAL A 202 -16.36 -15.09 2.29
C VAL A 202 -17.76 -14.56 2.56
N ALA A 203 -18.43 -15.08 3.58
CA ALA A 203 -19.68 -14.53 4.08
C ALA A 203 -19.41 -13.50 5.19
N LEU A 204 -20.21 -12.45 5.25
CA LEU A 204 -20.19 -11.46 6.32
C LEU A 204 -21.34 -11.73 7.31
N THR A 205 -21.15 -11.31 8.55
CA THR A 205 -22.14 -11.39 9.62
C THR A 205 -22.73 -10.01 9.87
N GLN A 206 -24.06 -9.94 9.95
CA GLN A 206 -24.78 -8.70 10.28
C GLN A 206 -24.48 -8.28 11.71
N ASP A 207 -24.30 -6.98 11.93
CA ASP A 207 -24.23 -6.41 13.27
C ASP A 207 -25.60 -6.47 13.95
N ALA A 208 -25.60 -6.87 15.23
CA ALA A 208 -26.84 -7.08 15.99
C ALA A 208 -27.58 -5.78 16.36
N VAL A 209 -26.91 -4.63 16.24
CA VAL A 209 -27.42 -3.31 16.62
C VAL A 209 -27.62 -2.42 15.38
N GLN A 210 -26.72 -2.52 14.40
CA GLN A 210 -26.73 -1.74 13.18
C GLN A 210 -27.10 -2.63 11.99
N ALA A 211 -28.39 -2.68 11.62
CA ALA A 211 -28.89 -3.57 10.55
C ALA A 211 -28.18 -3.40 9.19
N GLY A 212 -27.71 -2.18 8.88
CA GLY A 212 -26.95 -1.88 7.66
C GLY A 212 -25.45 -2.23 7.75
N HIS A 213 -24.95 -2.64 8.91
CA HIS A 213 -23.55 -3.00 9.10
C HIS A 213 -23.35 -4.51 9.01
N TRP A 214 -22.43 -4.93 8.16
CA TRP A 214 -22.05 -6.33 7.99
C TRP A 214 -20.55 -6.45 8.05
N SER A 215 -20.01 -7.51 8.66
CA SER A 215 -18.58 -7.65 8.73
C SER A 215 -18.05 -9.08 8.84
N THR A 216 -16.78 -9.21 8.51
CA THR A 216 -15.93 -10.33 8.89
C THR A 216 -14.54 -9.78 9.21
N GLU A 217 -13.85 -10.34 10.19
CA GLU A 217 -12.51 -9.91 10.56
C GLU A 217 -11.54 -11.09 10.49
N LEU A 218 -10.37 -10.87 9.88
CA LEU A 218 -9.27 -11.83 9.81
C LEU A 218 -9.68 -13.19 9.24
N ALA A 219 -10.64 -13.21 8.32
CA ALA A 219 -11.03 -14.43 7.63
C ALA A 219 -9.84 -14.94 6.79
N ALA A 220 -9.53 -16.23 6.93
CA ALA A 220 -8.46 -16.85 6.17
C ALA A 220 -8.83 -16.93 4.68
N ILE A 221 -7.89 -16.58 3.82
CA ILE A 221 -7.97 -16.70 2.36
C ILE A 221 -6.77 -17.49 1.85
N THR A 222 -6.80 -17.91 0.60
CA THR A 222 -5.65 -18.58 -0.04
C THR A 222 -4.74 -17.58 -0.75
N ALA A 223 -3.51 -17.99 -1.09
CA ALA A 223 -2.64 -17.18 -1.94
C ALA A 223 -3.27 -16.91 -3.33
N THR A 224 -4.05 -17.86 -3.86
CA THR A 224 -4.79 -17.67 -5.11
C THR A 224 -5.86 -16.58 -4.97
N ASP A 225 -6.50 -16.47 -3.81
CA ASP A 225 -7.47 -15.42 -3.55
C ASP A 225 -6.77 -14.05 -3.48
N VAL A 226 -5.59 -13.97 -2.88
CA VAL A 226 -4.75 -12.76 -2.91
C VAL A 226 -4.37 -12.37 -4.34
N ASP A 227 -4.05 -13.34 -5.21
CA ASP A 227 -3.79 -13.06 -6.63
C ASP A 227 -5.05 -12.58 -7.36
N ASN A 228 -6.22 -13.11 -7.02
CA ASN A 228 -7.51 -12.64 -7.55
C ASN A 228 -7.84 -11.22 -7.07
N PHE A 229 -7.56 -10.88 -5.82
CA PHE A 229 -7.67 -9.51 -5.28
C PHE A 229 -6.79 -8.54 -6.07
N LYS A 230 -5.50 -8.88 -6.26
CA LYS A 230 -4.56 -8.06 -7.05
C LYS A 230 -4.96 -7.93 -8.52
N ALA A 231 -5.72 -8.89 -9.04
CA ALA A 231 -6.28 -8.86 -10.39
C ALA A 231 -7.65 -8.16 -10.48
N ASN A 232 -8.08 -7.43 -9.43
CA ASN A 232 -9.37 -6.74 -9.34
C ASN A 232 -10.58 -7.66 -9.57
N LYS A 233 -10.51 -8.90 -9.08
CA LYS A 233 -11.59 -9.88 -9.23
C LYS A 233 -12.47 -10.01 -8.00
N TRP A 234 -12.37 -9.13 -7.02
CA TRP A 234 -13.23 -9.20 -5.85
C TRP A 234 -14.34 -8.16 -5.94
N TYR A 235 -15.54 -8.53 -5.51
CA TYR A 235 -16.60 -7.58 -5.25
C TYR A 235 -17.31 -7.93 -3.96
N VAL A 236 -17.90 -6.92 -3.33
CA VAL A 236 -18.77 -7.08 -2.18
C VAL A 236 -20.20 -6.93 -2.65
N ASN A 237 -21.07 -7.81 -2.17
CA ASN A 237 -22.49 -7.84 -2.50
C ASN A 237 -23.34 -7.87 -1.23
N VAL A 238 -24.51 -7.24 -1.27
CA VAL A 238 -25.54 -7.31 -0.22
C VAL A 238 -26.85 -7.72 -0.86
N ALA A 239 -27.45 -8.81 -0.39
CA ALA A 239 -28.69 -9.37 -0.91
C ALA A 239 -29.86 -9.17 0.05
N THR A 240 -31.05 -9.00 -0.52
CA THR A 240 -32.34 -8.91 0.17
C THR A 240 -33.23 -10.09 -0.27
N PRO A 241 -34.36 -10.37 0.40
CA PRO A 241 -35.33 -11.37 -0.05
C PRO A 241 -35.87 -11.10 -1.46
N ALA A 242 -35.99 -9.84 -1.86
CA ALA A 242 -36.46 -9.45 -3.19
C ALA A 242 -35.36 -9.51 -4.25
N GLN A 243 -34.09 -9.33 -3.87
CA GLN A 243 -32.92 -9.37 -4.73
C GLN A 243 -31.90 -10.40 -4.22
N VAL A 244 -32.25 -11.68 -4.36
CA VAL A 244 -31.47 -12.82 -3.81
C VAL A 244 -30.08 -13.00 -4.43
N HIS A 245 -29.81 -12.37 -5.58
CA HIS A 245 -28.51 -12.38 -6.25
C HIS A 245 -27.68 -11.11 -5.99
N GLY A 246 -28.20 -10.17 -5.22
CA GLY A 246 -27.59 -8.87 -4.96
C GLY A 246 -28.55 -7.72 -5.17
N ALA A 247 -28.71 -6.90 -4.14
CA ALA A 247 -29.42 -5.62 -4.19
C ALA A 247 -28.43 -4.47 -4.49
N ILE A 248 -27.22 -4.56 -3.96
CA ILE A 248 -26.14 -3.60 -4.17
C ILE A 248 -24.77 -4.30 -4.23
N ARG A 249 -23.95 -3.91 -5.21
CA ARG A 249 -22.60 -4.41 -5.43
C ARG A 249 -21.58 -3.28 -5.45
N GLY A 250 -20.38 -3.55 -4.94
CA GLY A 250 -19.21 -2.69 -5.07
C GLY A 250 -17.97 -3.50 -5.45
N GLN A 251 -17.28 -3.13 -6.53
CA GLN A 251 -16.04 -3.79 -6.92
C GLN A 251 -14.90 -3.41 -5.95
N VAL A 252 -14.21 -4.40 -5.41
CA VAL A 252 -12.98 -4.20 -4.63
C VAL A 252 -11.83 -4.08 -5.62
N ASP A 253 -11.72 -2.88 -6.17
CA ASP A 253 -10.60 -2.54 -7.03
C ASP A 253 -9.38 -2.30 -6.16
N PHE A 254 -8.39 -3.19 -6.28
CA PHE A 254 -7.01 -2.90 -5.89
C PHE A 254 -6.47 -1.84 -6.85
N ALA A 255 -7.05 -0.64 -6.76
CA ALA A 255 -6.45 0.56 -7.26
C ALA A 255 -5.19 0.74 -6.41
N THR A 256 -4.06 0.35 -6.98
CA THR A 256 -2.80 0.95 -6.56
C THR A 256 -3.07 2.44 -6.55
N THR A 257 -2.92 3.12 -5.42
CA THR A 257 -2.41 4.50 -5.50
C THR A 257 -1.28 4.39 -6.50
N ALA A 258 -1.42 5.06 -7.65
CA ALA A 258 -0.49 4.88 -8.75
C ALA A 258 0.90 4.98 -8.12
N PRO A 259 1.77 3.95 -8.28
CA PRO A 259 3.15 4.08 -7.84
C PRO A 259 3.62 5.46 -8.29
N PRO A 260 4.33 6.24 -7.46
CA PRO A 260 4.82 7.55 -7.89
C PRO A 260 5.37 7.38 -9.29
N PRO A 261 4.95 8.25 -10.24
CA PRO A 261 5.21 8.02 -11.66
C PRO A 261 6.67 7.62 -11.81
N ALA A 262 6.90 6.52 -12.54
CA ALA A 262 8.22 5.93 -12.64
C ALA A 262 9.24 7.03 -12.94
N PRO A 263 10.39 7.07 -12.24
CA PRO A 263 11.37 8.13 -12.40
C PRO A 263 11.70 8.34 -13.87
N THR A 264 11.79 9.59 -14.32
CA THR A 264 12.14 9.86 -15.71
C THR A 264 13.62 9.57 -15.95
N LEU A 265 14.01 9.30 -17.20
CA LEU A 265 15.42 9.15 -17.51
C LEU A 265 16.20 10.45 -17.19
N THR A 266 15.56 11.60 -17.32
CA THR A 266 16.08 12.91 -16.91
C THR A 266 16.46 12.94 -15.42
N GLN A 267 15.61 12.37 -14.55
CA GLN A 267 15.92 12.26 -13.11
C GLN A 267 17.05 11.24 -12.87
N LEU A 268 17.00 10.08 -13.53
CA LEU A 268 18.00 9.03 -13.34
C LEU A 268 19.41 9.42 -13.83
N LYS A 269 19.50 10.32 -14.82
CA LYS A 269 20.79 10.90 -15.26
C LYS A 269 21.53 11.58 -14.12
N THR A 270 20.82 12.20 -13.17
CA THR A 270 21.43 12.92 -12.05
C THR A 270 21.55 12.06 -10.80
N SER A 271 20.57 11.18 -10.52
CA SER A 271 20.53 10.38 -9.29
C SER A 271 21.29 9.06 -9.37
N ALA A 272 21.20 8.33 -10.50
CA ALA A 272 21.72 6.97 -10.61
C ALA A 272 22.94 6.86 -11.56
N PHE A 273 22.89 7.55 -12.71
CA PHE A 273 23.90 7.41 -13.77
C PHE A 273 25.02 8.44 -13.72
N SER A 274 24.86 9.52 -12.95
CA SER A 274 25.85 10.60 -12.83
C SER A 274 27.21 10.12 -12.31
N VAL A 275 27.21 9.17 -11.38
CA VAL A 275 28.44 8.57 -10.82
C VAL A 275 29.16 7.64 -11.81
N CYS A 276 28.49 7.22 -12.89
CA CYS A 276 29.02 6.29 -13.89
C CYS A 276 29.52 7.01 -15.16
N SER A 277 29.01 8.20 -15.46
CA SER A 277 29.30 8.92 -16.71
C SER A 277 30.76 9.36 -16.86
N GLY A 278 31.49 9.53 -15.75
CA GLY A 278 32.93 9.83 -15.77
C GLY A 278 33.81 8.72 -16.38
N CYS A 279 33.35 7.46 -16.34
CA CYS A 279 34.06 6.32 -16.92
C CYS A 279 33.42 5.83 -18.23
N HIS A 280 32.11 5.98 -18.35
CA HIS A 280 31.33 5.60 -19.53
C HIS A 280 31.12 6.81 -20.44
N THR A 281 32.16 7.15 -21.21
CA THR A 281 32.25 8.42 -21.93
C THR A 281 31.92 8.34 -23.43
N GLY A 282 31.67 7.15 -23.98
CA GLY A 282 31.42 6.98 -25.43
C GLY A 282 32.63 7.12 -26.35
N GLY A 283 33.80 7.52 -25.83
CA GLY A 283 34.97 7.87 -26.64
C GLY A 283 35.93 6.72 -26.96
N GLY A 284 35.66 5.49 -26.51
CA GLY A 284 36.61 4.36 -26.61
C GLY A 284 36.07 3.15 -27.38
N ALA A 285 36.98 2.36 -27.95
CA ALA A 285 36.66 1.08 -28.61
C ALA A 285 36.53 -0.11 -27.63
N SER A 286 36.82 0.10 -26.35
CA SER A 286 36.79 -0.91 -25.29
C SER A 286 35.92 -0.49 -24.11
N LEU A 287 35.46 -1.48 -23.33
CA LEU A 287 34.77 -1.22 -22.07
C LEU A 287 35.70 -0.50 -21.05
N PRO A 288 35.17 0.38 -20.19
CA PRO A 288 33.78 0.84 -20.13
C PRO A 288 33.46 1.97 -21.13
N SER A 289 34.48 2.60 -21.74
CA SER A 289 34.36 3.82 -22.55
C SER A 289 33.61 3.65 -23.87
N SER A 290 33.35 2.42 -24.32
CA SER A 290 32.49 2.13 -25.48
C SER A 290 30.99 2.29 -25.20
N MET A 291 30.61 2.67 -23.99
CA MET A 291 29.25 3.06 -23.61
C MET A 291 29.28 4.54 -23.21
N ASP A 292 28.27 5.30 -23.62
CA ASP A 292 28.14 6.71 -23.27
C ASP A 292 26.95 6.91 -22.32
N LEU A 293 27.21 7.33 -21.08
CA LEU A 293 26.17 7.65 -20.11
C LEU A 293 25.95 9.16 -19.93
N HIS A 294 26.51 10.00 -20.81
CA HIS A 294 26.24 11.44 -20.78
C HIS A 294 24.77 11.74 -21.11
N PRO A 295 24.21 12.86 -20.58
CA PRO A 295 22.79 13.17 -20.69
C PRO A 295 22.18 13.10 -22.09
N ALA A 296 22.95 13.42 -23.13
CA ALA A 296 22.48 13.41 -24.52
C ALA A 296 22.50 12.01 -25.16
N GLN A 297 23.36 11.10 -24.69
CA GLN A 297 23.67 9.83 -25.37
C GLN A 297 23.24 8.59 -24.60
N ILE A 298 22.94 8.73 -23.30
CA ILE A 298 22.62 7.61 -22.41
C ILE A 298 21.48 6.74 -22.93
N PHE A 299 20.37 7.32 -23.40
CA PHE A 299 19.22 6.55 -23.85
C PHE A 299 19.59 5.59 -24.99
N ALA A 300 20.20 6.13 -26.05
CA ALA A 300 20.63 5.37 -27.22
C ALA A 300 21.74 4.35 -26.87
N SER A 301 22.52 4.61 -25.82
CA SER A 301 23.62 3.74 -25.39
C SER A 301 23.18 2.54 -24.56
N ILE A 302 22.03 2.59 -23.87
CA ILE A 302 21.64 1.54 -22.92
C ILE A 302 20.29 0.88 -23.22
N VAL A 303 19.32 1.59 -23.78
CA VAL A 303 17.96 1.08 -23.94
C VAL A 303 17.87 0.21 -25.19
N GLY A 304 17.50 -1.07 -25.02
CA GLY A 304 17.38 -2.05 -26.13
C GLY A 304 18.72 -2.54 -26.71
N VAL A 305 19.85 -2.03 -26.21
CA VAL A 305 21.20 -2.36 -26.67
C VAL A 305 21.68 -3.65 -25.99
N ALA A 306 22.28 -4.57 -26.75
CA ALA A 306 22.85 -5.79 -26.18
C ALA A 306 24.02 -5.48 -25.22
N SER A 307 24.13 -6.23 -24.12
CA SER A 307 25.31 -6.15 -23.27
C SER A 307 26.51 -6.76 -23.98
N VAL A 308 27.68 -6.11 -23.86
CA VAL A 308 28.94 -6.64 -24.43
C VAL A 308 29.44 -7.83 -23.61
N GLU A 309 29.31 -7.75 -22.29
CA GLU A 309 29.80 -8.78 -21.37
C GLU A 309 28.86 -9.98 -21.22
N GLN A 310 27.56 -9.78 -21.51
CA GLN A 310 26.53 -10.82 -21.48
C GLN A 310 25.57 -10.66 -22.68
N PRO A 311 25.95 -11.10 -23.90
CA PRO A 311 25.20 -10.82 -25.13
C PRO A 311 23.76 -11.34 -25.16
N ALA A 312 23.43 -12.32 -24.32
CA ALA A 312 22.07 -12.84 -24.17
C ALA A 312 21.11 -11.85 -23.47
N LEU A 313 21.64 -10.81 -22.81
CA LEU A 313 20.86 -9.81 -22.09
C LEU A 313 21.00 -8.44 -22.75
N LYS A 314 19.96 -7.61 -22.60
CA LYS A 314 20.05 -6.18 -22.92
C LYS A 314 20.64 -5.43 -21.74
N ARG A 315 21.35 -4.33 -22.01
CA ARG A 315 21.85 -3.41 -20.97
C ARG A 315 20.65 -2.90 -20.15
N VAL A 316 19.65 -2.38 -20.85
CA VAL A 316 18.28 -2.16 -20.36
C VAL A 316 17.31 -2.85 -21.32
N ALA A 317 16.53 -3.80 -20.81
CA ALA A 317 15.39 -4.40 -21.48
C ALA A 317 14.11 -3.64 -21.05
N PRO A 318 13.51 -2.80 -21.90
CA PRO A 318 12.27 -2.09 -21.57
C PRO A 318 11.18 -3.05 -21.08
N GLY A 319 10.56 -2.72 -19.95
CA GLY A 319 9.52 -3.53 -19.31
C GLY A 319 10.03 -4.69 -18.47
N ASP A 320 11.35 -4.94 -18.43
CA ASP A 320 11.92 -6.13 -17.77
C ASP A 320 13.21 -5.78 -17.02
N ALA A 321 13.06 -5.26 -15.80
CA ALA A 321 14.18 -4.94 -14.93
C ALA A 321 14.93 -6.19 -14.44
N ALA A 322 14.25 -7.34 -14.30
CA ALA A 322 14.86 -8.57 -13.81
C ALA A 322 15.89 -9.13 -14.80
N ASN A 323 15.62 -9.00 -16.10
CA ASN A 323 16.53 -9.42 -17.17
C ASN A 323 17.38 -8.27 -17.75
N SER A 324 17.36 -7.10 -17.13
CA SER A 324 18.22 -5.98 -17.51
C SER A 324 19.60 -6.08 -16.89
N TYR A 325 20.64 -6.16 -17.72
CA TYR A 325 22.01 -6.37 -17.24
C TYR A 325 22.53 -5.24 -16.35
N VAL A 326 22.05 -4.00 -16.55
CA VAL A 326 22.40 -2.87 -15.69
C VAL A 326 21.97 -3.11 -14.24
N VAL A 327 20.81 -3.72 -13.99
CA VAL A 327 20.31 -4.00 -12.64
C VAL A 327 21.20 -5.03 -11.97
N GLN A 328 21.57 -6.10 -12.69
CA GLN A 328 22.50 -7.12 -12.18
C GLN A 328 23.85 -6.51 -11.79
N LYS A 329 24.39 -5.60 -12.60
CA LYS A 329 25.63 -4.86 -12.32
C LYS A 329 25.52 -3.94 -11.11
N LEU A 330 24.39 -3.26 -10.92
CA LEU A 330 24.16 -2.35 -9.78
C LEU A 330 23.93 -3.11 -8.46
N GLU A 331 23.29 -4.27 -8.51
CA GLU A 331 23.02 -5.11 -7.34
C GLU A 331 24.22 -6.02 -6.98
N GLY A 332 25.12 -6.28 -7.93
CA GLY A 332 26.26 -7.17 -7.72
C GLY A 332 25.87 -8.65 -7.79
N ALA A 333 24.97 -9.00 -8.71
CA ALA A 333 24.49 -10.39 -8.86
C ALA A 333 25.63 -11.36 -9.19
N ALA A 334 25.53 -12.61 -8.76
CA ALA A 334 26.54 -13.64 -9.01
C ALA A 334 26.74 -13.96 -10.51
N THR A 335 25.78 -13.57 -11.36
CA THR A 335 25.78 -13.80 -12.81
C THR A 335 26.53 -12.72 -13.60
N ILE A 336 27.04 -11.67 -12.96
CA ILE A 336 27.76 -10.61 -13.66
C ILE A 336 29.17 -11.05 -14.05
N THR A 337 29.65 -10.52 -15.17
CA THR A 337 31.07 -10.60 -15.55
C THR A 337 31.80 -9.45 -14.85
N GLY A 338 33.01 -9.65 -14.35
CA GLY A 338 33.75 -8.59 -13.68
C GLY A 338 33.16 -8.22 -12.32
N ALA A 339 33.10 -6.92 -12.00
CA ALA A 339 32.71 -6.44 -10.67
C ALA A 339 31.40 -5.63 -10.69
N ARG A 340 30.81 -5.48 -9.49
CA ARG A 340 29.64 -4.62 -9.21
C ARG A 340 29.94 -3.16 -9.57
N MET A 341 28.92 -2.45 -10.03
CA MET A 341 28.96 -1.03 -10.37
C MET A 341 28.19 -0.17 -9.34
N PRO A 342 28.63 1.07 -9.06
CA PRO A 342 29.87 1.71 -9.49
C PRO A 342 31.13 0.97 -9.00
N PHE A 343 32.15 0.86 -9.86
CA PHE A 343 33.35 0.06 -9.59
C PHE A 343 34.11 0.60 -8.36
N GLY A 344 34.40 -0.27 -7.40
CA GLY A 344 35.10 0.11 -6.16
C GLY A 344 34.24 0.89 -5.15
N GLY A 345 33.00 1.23 -5.50
CA GLY A 345 32.07 1.99 -4.68
C GLY A 345 32.38 3.51 -4.61
N PRO A 346 31.58 4.28 -3.86
CA PRO A 346 30.40 3.84 -3.09
C PRO A 346 29.31 3.27 -4.01
N TYR A 347 28.69 2.17 -3.58
CA TYR A 347 27.58 1.59 -4.33
C TYR A 347 26.32 2.44 -4.17
N LEU A 348 25.45 2.43 -5.19
CA LEU A 348 24.12 3.02 -5.07
C LEU A 348 23.36 2.31 -3.94
N ASP A 349 22.57 3.08 -3.20
CA ASP A 349 21.65 2.50 -2.23
C ASP A 349 20.50 1.76 -2.93
N GLN A 350 19.81 0.90 -2.17
CA GLN A 350 18.74 0.08 -2.72
C GLN A 350 17.59 0.94 -3.25
N ALA A 351 17.29 2.08 -2.60
CA ALA A 351 16.22 2.98 -3.04
C ALA A 351 16.49 3.58 -4.43
N THR A 352 17.74 3.94 -4.73
CA THR A 352 18.15 4.44 -6.05
C THR A 352 18.14 3.33 -7.10
N ILE A 353 18.52 2.11 -6.72
CA ILE A 353 18.43 0.94 -7.62
C ILE A 353 16.97 0.62 -7.94
N ASP A 354 16.09 0.69 -6.95
CA ASP A 354 14.65 0.45 -7.13
C ASP A 354 14.02 1.53 -8.03
N GLN A 355 14.49 2.78 -7.99
CA GLN A 355 14.11 3.82 -8.95
C GLN A 355 14.49 3.47 -10.40
N VAL A 356 15.70 2.92 -10.62
CA VAL A 356 16.12 2.43 -11.95
C VAL A 356 15.23 1.27 -12.40
N LYS A 357 14.94 0.31 -11.51
CA LYS A 357 14.05 -0.83 -11.81
C LYS A 357 12.64 -0.38 -12.16
N ALA A 358 12.11 0.62 -11.45
CA ALA A 358 10.80 1.19 -11.70
C ALA A 358 10.71 1.85 -13.09
N TRP A 359 11.71 2.66 -13.47
CA TRP A 359 11.78 3.25 -14.82
C TRP A 359 11.88 2.19 -15.92
N ILE A 360 12.69 1.14 -15.72
CA ILE A 360 12.80 0.04 -16.69
C ILE A 360 11.45 -0.67 -16.86
N ASN A 361 10.81 -1.07 -15.76
CA ASN A 361 9.54 -1.76 -15.79
C ASN A 361 8.41 -0.90 -16.40
N ALA A 362 8.51 0.43 -16.31
CA ALA A 362 7.61 1.37 -16.97
C ALA A 362 7.90 1.56 -18.48
N GLY A 363 8.74 0.72 -19.08
CA GLY A 363 9.05 0.74 -20.51
C GLY A 363 10.29 1.56 -20.88
N ALA A 364 11.09 1.98 -19.89
CA ALA A 364 12.37 2.66 -20.09
C ALA A 364 12.29 3.83 -21.09
N GLN A 365 11.39 4.80 -20.86
CA GLN A 365 11.13 5.91 -21.77
C GLN A 365 12.28 6.95 -21.80
N ASN A 366 12.42 7.66 -22.93
CA ASN A 366 13.34 8.81 -23.07
C ASN A 366 12.64 10.11 -22.67
N ASN A 367 12.48 10.34 -21.37
CA ASN A 367 11.75 11.47 -20.78
C ASN A 367 12.56 12.12 -19.65
#